data_AF-A0A1C4L5A4-F1
#
_entry.id   AF-A0A1C4L5A4-F1
#
_cell.length_a   1.000
_cell.length_b   1.000
_cell.length_c   1.000
_cell.angle_alpha   90.00
_cell.angle_beta   90.00
_cell.angle_gamma   90.00
#
_symmetry.space_group_name_H-M   'P 1'
#
loop_
_entity.id
_entity.type
_entity.pdbx_description
1 polymer ?
#
loop_
_entity_poly.entity_id
_entity_poly.type
_entity_poly.pdbx_seq_one_letter_code
_entity_poly.pdbx_strand_id
1 'polypeptide(L)'
;MMFGGNERAGVSPDVTHDAVVVVPGIMGSALRDTSTGQSVWGLRDPWWLGAWLRDDGTHPLHMDEDERSGKYGRLEATELLRVPAWAPFLKGFEPYNALLTAIERTVADPKAVLEFPYDWRLPVAVNGALLAEAAHRHLTRWRASEEHDRARRRHPDGREARLVFVAHSMGGVVTRAAFVHAVSQGSDLASDTRAVVTLGTPFFGSAKAAAILNGDRSGRLPARLRRRMQALSATLPGVHDLLPDYRCVDAGTDVHRLGPADVAAIGGDAELAREAHLFQQRMREQAPALPGHRALVGVAQPTVQSLRLDAGVVHKQYVAFERNGDGDLARDGDRIPIRRDRAGDGTVYRDAAHLAANEPVGLPLQHGGLAKDSAAVEYVRAVLTEYDHNRGPALGDGHIGLDVPDYVMARRPWLLRVRSAPDSGRSANAGTRCTVHNAATDQQIARAGLHWIDGELGAQVSLPAPGLYRIKAKSGGNSPVTQLILAVDPEDD
;
A
#
# COMPACT_ATOMS: atom_id res chain seq x y z
N MET A 1 40.97 28.36 -30.41
CA MET A 1 39.54 28.40 -30.06
C MET A 1 39.14 27.03 -29.54
N MET A 2 39.05 26.89 -28.22
CA MET A 2 38.46 25.72 -27.58
C MET A 2 36.94 25.93 -27.54
N PHE A 3 36.17 24.97 -28.04
CA PHE A 3 34.75 24.85 -27.68
C PHE A 3 34.66 23.74 -26.64
N GLY A 4 34.71 24.15 -25.37
CA GLY A 4 34.38 23.29 -24.24
C GLY A 4 32.89 22.97 -24.29
N GLY A 5 32.58 21.70 -24.52
CA GLY A 5 31.23 21.15 -24.37
C GLY A 5 30.82 21.25 -22.90
N ASN A 6 29.74 21.98 -22.67
CA ASN A 6 29.12 22.20 -21.38
C ASN A 6 28.45 20.89 -20.92
N GLU A 7 29.15 20.06 -20.14
CA GLU A 7 28.53 18.97 -19.37
C GLU A 7 27.53 19.58 -18.40
N ARG A 8 26.24 19.55 -18.77
CA ARG A 8 25.16 19.80 -17.82
C ARG A 8 25.32 18.77 -16.70
N ALA A 9 25.55 19.24 -15.48
CA ALA A 9 25.58 18.41 -14.28
C ALA A 9 24.42 17.40 -14.33
N GLY A 10 24.77 16.12 -14.45
CA GLY A 10 23.81 15.07 -14.75
C GLY A 10 22.80 14.92 -13.62
N VAL A 11 21.53 15.18 -13.90
CA VAL A 11 20.43 14.82 -13.01
C VAL A 11 20.46 13.31 -12.87
N SER A 12 20.75 12.80 -11.67
CA SER A 12 20.74 11.36 -11.42
C SER A 12 19.30 10.85 -11.52
N PRO A 13 19.07 9.70 -12.18
CA PRO A 13 17.73 9.14 -12.29
C PRO A 13 17.21 8.78 -10.91
N ASP A 14 15.91 9.03 -10.71
CA ASP A 14 15.21 8.80 -9.47
C ASP A 14 14.83 7.33 -9.33
N VAL A 15 15.78 6.54 -8.83
CA VAL A 15 15.67 5.07 -8.73
C VAL A 15 16.00 4.60 -7.32
N THR A 16 15.42 3.46 -6.93
CA THR A 16 15.74 2.78 -5.69
C THR A 16 16.86 1.75 -5.86
N HIS A 17 17.73 1.62 -4.86
CA HIS A 17 18.73 0.56 -4.77
C HIS A 17 18.24 -0.64 -3.95
N ASP A 18 17.01 -0.61 -3.45
CA ASP A 18 16.41 -1.69 -2.65
C ASP A 18 15.98 -2.89 -3.50
N ALA A 19 15.94 -4.06 -2.85
CA ALA A 19 15.45 -5.29 -3.44
C ALA A 19 13.92 -5.34 -3.36
N VAL A 20 13.24 -5.33 -4.50
CA VAL A 20 11.77 -5.31 -4.58
C VAL A 20 11.24 -6.72 -4.79
N VAL A 21 10.27 -7.14 -3.98
CA VAL A 21 9.58 -8.43 -4.12
C VAL A 21 8.11 -8.21 -4.46
N VAL A 22 7.66 -8.74 -5.60
CA VAL A 22 6.28 -8.60 -6.08
C VAL A 22 5.51 -9.89 -5.82
N VAL A 23 4.43 -9.79 -5.03
CA VAL A 23 3.64 -10.94 -4.58
C VAL A 23 2.21 -10.82 -5.11
N PRO A 24 1.77 -11.69 -6.03
CA PRO A 24 0.45 -11.60 -6.64
C PRO A 24 -0.69 -12.06 -5.73
N GLY A 25 -1.92 -11.77 -6.12
CA GLY A 25 -3.13 -12.29 -5.49
C GLY A 25 -3.44 -13.75 -5.83
N ILE A 26 -4.54 -14.26 -5.29
CA ILE A 26 -5.05 -15.60 -5.60
C ILE A 26 -5.25 -15.75 -7.12
N MET A 27 -4.82 -16.88 -7.67
CA MET A 27 -4.80 -17.14 -9.12
C MET A 27 -3.92 -16.18 -9.94
N GLY A 28 -3.12 -15.32 -9.30
CA GLY A 28 -2.24 -14.37 -9.98
C GLY A 28 -0.91 -14.94 -10.47
N SER A 29 -0.68 -16.25 -10.26
CA SER A 29 0.49 -16.99 -10.76
C SER A 29 0.04 -18.08 -11.71
N ALA A 30 0.74 -18.24 -12.84
CA ALA A 30 0.58 -19.37 -13.73
C ALA A 30 1.05 -20.66 -13.04
N LEU A 31 0.32 -21.76 -13.26
CA LEU A 31 0.62 -23.07 -12.72
C LEU A 31 0.88 -24.06 -13.85
N ARG A 32 1.88 -24.92 -13.65
CA ARG A 32 2.31 -25.97 -14.56
C ARG A 32 2.38 -27.29 -13.81
N ASP A 33 1.89 -28.37 -14.40
CA ASP A 33 2.04 -29.71 -13.87
C ASP A 33 3.49 -30.19 -14.05
N THR A 34 4.13 -30.62 -12.96
CA THR A 34 5.56 -30.97 -12.95
C THR A 34 5.85 -32.31 -13.62
N SER A 35 4.86 -33.20 -13.71
CA SER A 35 5.02 -34.51 -14.35
C SER A 35 4.90 -34.43 -15.88
N THR A 36 3.99 -33.59 -16.37
CA THR A 36 3.69 -33.46 -17.81
C THR A 36 4.33 -32.23 -18.45
N GLY A 37 4.72 -31.22 -17.66
CA GLY A 37 5.17 -29.92 -18.15
C GLY A 37 4.05 -29.05 -18.73
N GLN A 38 2.79 -29.48 -18.67
CA GLN A 38 1.67 -28.74 -19.25
C GLN A 38 1.22 -27.59 -18.34
N SER A 39 0.96 -26.41 -18.93
CA SER A 39 0.33 -25.31 -18.20
C SER A 39 -1.12 -25.69 -17.88
N VAL A 40 -1.48 -25.66 -16.60
CA VAL A 40 -2.84 -25.92 -16.13
C VAL A 40 -3.58 -24.63 -15.77
N TRP A 41 -2.85 -23.52 -15.61
CA TRP A 41 -3.38 -22.17 -15.43
C TRP A 41 -2.37 -21.11 -15.88
N GLY A 42 -2.85 -20.02 -16.49
CA GLY A 42 -2.10 -18.76 -16.56
C GLY A 42 -1.27 -18.43 -17.82
N LEU A 43 -1.38 -19.16 -18.94
CA LEU A 43 -0.63 -18.83 -20.17
C LEU A 43 -1.43 -18.81 -21.49
N ARG A 44 -1.11 -17.75 -22.27
CA ARG A 44 -1.23 -17.41 -23.72
C ARG A 44 -2.45 -17.81 -24.57
N ASP A 45 -3.04 -18.98 -24.37
CA ASP A 45 -4.19 -19.41 -25.16
C ASP A 45 -5.50 -19.19 -24.38
N PRO A 46 -6.60 -18.74 -25.00
CA PRO A 46 -7.91 -18.65 -24.36
C PRO A 46 -8.50 -20.02 -24.01
N TRP A 47 -7.72 -21.11 -24.03
CA TRP A 47 -8.12 -22.47 -23.68
C TRP A 47 -8.73 -22.54 -22.27
N TRP A 48 -8.29 -21.70 -21.32
CA TRP A 48 -8.83 -21.65 -19.97
C TRP A 48 -10.30 -21.18 -19.94
N LEU A 49 -10.75 -20.33 -20.89
CA LEU A 49 -12.18 -20.01 -21.06
C LEU A 49 -12.95 -21.28 -21.44
N GLY A 50 -12.37 -22.10 -22.31
CA GLY A 50 -12.87 -23.43 -22.64
C GLY A 50 -12.80 -24.40 -21.46
N ALA A 51 -11.77 -24.33 -20.62
CA ALA A 51 -11.58 -25.20 -19.46
C ALA A 51 -12.69 -25.00 -18.41
N TRP A 52 -13.16 -23.77 -18.21
CA TRP A 52 -14.34 -23.50 -17.38
C TRP A 52 -15.64 -24.09 -17.95
N LEU A 53 -15.70 -24.25 -19.28
CA LEU A 53 -16.88 -24.73 -20.01
C LEU A 53 -16.88 -26.26 -20.24
N ARG A 54 -15.72 -26.91 -20.28
CA ARG A 54 -15.55 -28.37 -20.40
C ARG A 54 -15.74 -29.10 -19.07
N ASP A 55 -16.17 -30.36 -19.13
CA ASP A 55 -16.47 -31.16 -17.92
C ASP A 55 -15.22 -31.50 -17.09
N ASP A 56 -14.06 -31.59 -17.73
CA ASP A 56 -12.77 -31.99 -17.15
C ASP A 56 -11.78 -30.81 -16.95
N GLY A 57 -12.09 -29.62 -17.48
CA GLY A 57 -11.10 -28.56 -17.65
C GLY A 57 -10.54 -27.96 -16.35
N THR A 58 -11.27 -28.05 -15.24
CA THR A 58 -10.81 -27.60 -13.92
C THR A 58 -10.17 -28.73 -13.10
N HIS A 59 -10.31 -29.99 -13.52
CA HIS A 59 -9.81 -31.16 -12.80
C HIS A 59 -8.32 -31.07 -12.43
N PRO A 60 -7.42 -30.59 -13.32
CA PRO A 60 -5.99 -30.48 -12.98
C PRO A 60 -5.69 -29.54 -11.80
N LEU A 61 -6.61 -28.61 -11.50
CA LEU A 61 -6.46 -27.64 -10.40
C LEU A 61 -6.95 -28.18 -9.06
N HIS A 62 -7.76 -29.24 -9.02
CA HIS A 62 -8.15 -29.85 -7.75
C HIS A 62 -6.94 -30.44 -7.03
N MET A 63 -6.92 -30.36 -5.71
CA MET A 63 -5.90 -31.03 -4.91
C MET A 63 -6.18 -32.54 -4.84
N ASP A 64 -5.16 -33.33 -5.13
CA ASP A 64 -5.18 -34.78 -4.91
C ASP A 64 -4.95 -35.14 -3.43
N GLU A 65 -4.97 -36.43 -3.12
CA GLU A 65 -4.82 -36.93 -1.74
C GLU A 65 -3.42 -36.66 -1.16
N ASP A 66 -2.37 -36.72 -1.99
CA ASP A 66 -1.01 -36.44 -1.55
C ASP A 66 -0.88 -34.95 -1.19
N GLU A 67 -1.36 -34.06 -2.04
CA GLU A 67 -1.40 -32.62 -1.79
C GLU A 67 -2.23 -32.29 -0.54
N ARG A 68 -3.37 -32.96 -0.32
CA ARG A 68 -4.19 -32.81 0.89
C ARG A 68 -3.48 -33.30 2.16
N SER A 69 -2.64 -34.32 2.05
CA SER A 69 -1.80 -34.80 3.14
C SER A 69 -0.55 -33.95 3.40
N GLY A 70 -0.38 -32.85 2.65
CA GLY A 70 0.73 -31.92 2.78
C GLY A 70 1.95 -32.21 1.88
N LYS A 71 1.86 -33.21 1.00
CA LYS A 71 2.90 -33.50 0.00
C LYS A 71 2.68 -32.65 -1.25
N TYR A 72 3.19 -31.43 -1.21
CA TYR A 72 3.08 -30.49 -2.33
C TYR A 72 4.14 -30.72 -3.40
N GLY A 73 3.94 -30.14 -4.60
CA GLY A 73 4.92 -30.15 -5.69
C GLY A 73 4.43 -30.76 -7.00
N ARG A 74 3.19 -31.27 -7.05
CA ARG A 74 2.56 -31.69 -8.31
C ARG A 74 2.42 -30.51 -9.28
N LEU A 75 2.00 -29.36 -8.77
CA LEU A 75 2.01 -28.12 -9.55
C LEU A 75 3.12 -27.20 -9.09
N GLU A 76 3.75 -26.57 -10.08
CA GLU A 76 4.77 -25.53 -9.90
C GLU A 76 4.20 -24.20 -10.38
N ALA A 77 4.43 -23.14 -9.59
CA ALA A 77 4.12 -21.78 -9.99
C ALA A 77 5.28 -21.16 -10.77
N THR A 78 5.03 -20.71 -12.00
CA THR A 78 6.11 -20.38 -12.93
C THR A 78 6.34 -18.89 -13.09
N GLU A 79 5.27 -18.10 -13.18
CA GLU A 79 5.34 -16.65 -13.41
C GLU A 79 4.07 -15.95 -12.93
N LEU A 80 4.13 -14.63 -12.75
CA LEU A 80 2.94 -13.80 -12.53
C LEU A 80 2.12 -13.74 -13.82
N LEU A 81 0.79 -13.60 -13.69
CA LEU A 81 -0.08 -13.47 -14.87
C LEU A 81 0.26 -12.23 -15.70
N ARG A 82 0.64 -12.48 -16.97
CA ARG A 82 0.97 -11.46 -17.98
C ARG A 82 -0.17 -11.19 -18.97
N VAL A 83 -1.20 -12.02 -18.97
CA VAL A 83 -2.40 -11.87 -19.81
C VAL A 83 -3.64 -11.73 -18.94
N PRO A 84 -4.68 -11.00 -19.40
CA PRO A 84 -5.96 -11.00 -18.72
C PRO A 84 -6.47 -12.44 -18.59
N ALA A 85 -6.83 -12.82 -17.38
CA ALA A 85 -7.50 -14.09 -17.11
C ALA A 85 -8.89 -13.80 -16.53
N TRP A 86 -9.78 -14.77 -16.57
CA TRP A 86 -11.09 -14.62 -15.95
C TRP A 86 -11.45 -15.88 -15.17
N ALA A 87 -11.91 -15.65 -13.95
CA ALA A 87 -12.61 -16.64 -13.16
C ALA A 87 -14.00 -16.10 -12.82
N PRO A 88 -15.02 -16.97 -12.78
CA PRO A 88 -16.32 -16.64 -12.21
C PRO A 88 -16.19 -15.93 -10.85
N PHE A 89 -17.04 -14.93 -10.59
CA PHE A 89 -17.10 -14.13 -9.33
C PHE A 89 -15.97 -13.13 -9.06
N LEU A 90 -14.75 -13.41 -9.54
CA LEU A 90 -13.62 -12.49 -9.42
C LEU A 90 -13.65 -11.37 -10.49
N LYS A 91 -14.63 -11.42 -11.43
CA LYS A 91 -14.88 -10.43 -12.51
C LYS A 91 -13.71 -10.23 -13.49
N GLY A 92 -12.58 -10.90 -13.28
CA GLY A 92 -11.39 -10.84 -14.13
C GLY A 92 -10.12 -10.67 -13.28
N PHE A 93 -9.00 -11.13 -13.81
CA PHE A 93 -7.66 -10.83 -13.34
C PHE A 93 -7.01 -9.89 -14.35
N GLU A 94 -6.61 -8.72 -13.88
CA GLU A 94 -5.79 -7.83 -14.68
C GLU A 94 -4.34 -8.33 -14.66
N PRO A 95 -3.62 -8.29 -15.79
CA PRO A 95 -2.23 -8.71 -15.85
C PRO A 95 -1.32 -7.75 -15.05
N TYR A 96 -0.27 -8.28 -14.44
CA TYR A 96 0.68 -7.50 -13.61
C TYR A 96 1.68 -6.67 -14.43
N ASN A 97 1.56 -6.63 -15.76
CA ASN A 97 2.51 -5.97 -16.67
C ASN A 97 2.74 -4.50 -16.31
N ALA A 98 1.67 -3.75 -16.08
CA ALA A 98 1.77 -2.31 -15.80
C ALA A 98 2.57 -2.05 -14.51
N LEU A 99 2.27 -2.80 -13.45
CA LEU A 99 2.99 -2.73 -12.18
C LEU A 99 4.45 -3.15 -12.33
N LEU A 100 4.72 -4.28 -12.99
CA LEU A 100 6.07 -4.81 -13.15
C LEU A 100 6.94 -3.88 -14.00
N THR A 101 6.44 -3.39 -15.13
CA THR A 101 7.14 -2.40 -15.95
C THR A 101 7.43 -1.10 -15.18
N ALA A 102 6.51 -0.65 -14.31
CA ALA A 102 6.74 0.52 -13.49
C ALA A 102 7.81 0.29 -12.42
N ILE A 103 7.81 -0.88 -11.77
CA ILE A 103 8.82 -1.27 -10.78
C ILE A 103 10.20 -1.40 -11.45
N GLU A 104 10.29 -2.10 -12.58
CA GLU A 104 11.54 -2.27 -13.35
C GLU A 104 12.16 -0.93 -13.75
N ARG A 105 11.33 0.08 -14.05
CA ARG A 105 11.80 1.45 -14.37
C ARG A 105 12.20 2.27 -13.14
N THR A 106 11.85 1.80 -11.95
CA THR A 106 12.07 2.51 -10.68
C THR A 106 13.22 1.90 -9.88
N VAL A 107 13.63 0.67 -10.16
CA VAL A 107 14.83 0.06 -9.57
C VAL A 107 16.09 0.47 -10.33
N ALA A 108 17.23 0.48 -9.62
CA ALA A 108 18.52 0.81 -10.21
C ALA A 108 19.04 -0.24 -11.20
N ASP A 109 18.60 -1.50 -11.04
CA ASP A 109 18.88 -2.60 -11.97
C ASP A 109 17.73 -3.62 -11.92
N PRO A 110 17.31 -4.23 -13.04
CA PRO A 110 16.26 -5.27 -13.06
C PRO A 110 16.54 -6.45 -12.13
N LYS A 111 17.81 -6.78 -11.83
CA LYS A 111 18.18 -7.83 -10.87
C LYS A 111 17.71 -7.55 -9.44
N ALA A 112 17.35 -6.30 -9.12
CA ALA A 112 16.77 -5.94 -7.83
C ALA A 112 15.31 -6.41 -7.69
N VAL A 113 14.64 -6.82 -8.77
CA VAL A 113 13.24 -7.26 -8.75
C VAL A 113 13.17 -8.79 -8.64
N LEU A 114 12.41 -9.27 -7.65
CA LEU A 114 11.95 -10.65 -7.55
C LEU A 114 10.44 -10.70 -7.78
N GLU A 115 10.04 -11.35 -8.87
CA GLU A 115 8.68 -11.87 -9.00
C GLU A 115 8.54 -13.14 -8.19
N PHE A 116 7.55 -13.20 -7.30
CA PHE A 116 7.29 -14.38 -6.48
C PHE A 116 5.99 -15.07 -6.93
N PRO A 117 6.03 -15.90 -7.99
CA PRO A 117 4.91 -16.78 -8.30
C PRO A 117 4.80 -17.86 -7.21
N TYR A 118 3.56 -18.22 -6.86
CA TYR A 118 3.31 -19.27 -5.87
C TYR A 118 2.04 -20.06 -6.19
N ASP A 119 1.94 -21.27 -5.63
CA ASP A 119 0.74 -22.10 -5.80
C ASP A 119 -0.37 -21.60 -4.87
N TRP A 120 -1.23 -20.77 -5.45
CA TRP A 120 -2.34 -20.10 -4.77
C TRP A 120 -3.43 -21.04 -4.27
N ARG A 121 -3.35 -22.35 -4.59
CA ARG A 121 -4.24 -23.38 -4.06
C ARG A 121 -3.87 -23.78 -2.64
N LEU A 122 -2.58 -23.75 -2.32
CA LEU A 122 -2.01 -24.24 -1.06
C LEU A 122 -2.34 -23.32 0.11
N PRO A 123 -2.18 -23.80 1.37
CA PRO A 123 -2.33 -22.95 2.54
C PRO A 123 -1.41 -21.72 2.47
N VAL A 124 -1.93 -20.56 2.87
CA VAL A 124 -1.20 -19.29 2.86
C VAL A 124 0.08 -19.37 3.70
N ALA A 125 0.06 -20.13 4.79
CA ALA A 125 1.24 -20.35 5.63
C ALA A 125 2.40 -21.05 4.90
N VAL A 126 2.10 -22.01 4.01
CA VAL A 126 3.11 -22.71 3.20
C VAL A 126 3.78 -21.72 2.25
N ASN A 127 2.97 -20.94 1.52
CA ASN A 127 3.47 -19.91 0.61
C ASN A 127 4.23 -18.79 1.36
N GLY A 128 3.83 -18.47 2.60
CA GLY A 128 4.54 -17.52 3.45
C GLY A 128 5.95 -17.99 3.81
N ALA A 129 6.13 -19.27 4.15
CA ALA A 129 7.45 -19.84 4.40
C ALA A 129 8.35 -19.79 3.17
N LEU A 130 7.80 -20.17 2.00
CA LEU A 130 8.52 -20.10 0.71
C LEU A 130 8.91 -18.65 0.36
N LEU A 131 8.04 -17.68 0.62
CA LEU A 131 8.30 -16.26 0.38
C LEU A 131 9.42 -15.73 1.28
N ALA A 132 9.42 -16.08 2.57
CA ALA A 132 10.46 -15.66 3.51
C ALA A 132 11.84 -16.13 3.04
N GLU A 133 11.95 -17.40 2.64
CA GLU A 133 13.20 -17.97 2.15
C GLU A 133 13.64 -17.35 0.82
N ALA A 134 12.71 -17.17 -0.13
CA ALA A 134 12.98 -16.55 -1.42
C ALA A 134 13.43 -15.09 -1.28
N ALA A 135 12.78 -14.32 -0.41
CA ALA A 135 13.13 -12.92 -0.13
C ALA A 135 14.52 -12.81 0.50
N HIS A 136 14.85 -13.67 1.47
CA HIS A 136 16.18 -13.71 2.07
C HIS A 136 17.26 -14.01 1.03
N ARG A 137 17.09 -15.08 0.23
CA ARG A 137 18.05 -15.41 -0.86
C ARG A 137 18.17 -14.29 -1.88
N HIS A 138 17.08 -13.60 -2.19
CA HIS A 138 17.07 -12.49 -3.13
C HIS A 138 17.88 -11.31 -2.61
N LEU A 139 17.63 -10.87 -1.37
CA LEU A 139 18.35 -9.77 -0.76
C LEU A 139 19.86 -10.06 -0.65
N THR A 140 20.22 -11.27 -0.21
CA THR A 140 21.62 -11.69 -0.09
C THR A 140 22.33 -11.65 -1.45
N ARG A 141 21.70 -12.19 -2.51
CA ARG A 141 22.27 -12.14 -3.87
C ARG A 141 22.38 -10.72 -4.40
N TRP A 142 21.37 -9.87 -4.13
CA TRP A 142 21.38 -8.49 -4.58
C TRP A 142 22.49 -7.68 -3.91
N ARG A 143 22.62 -7.74 -2.58
CA ARG A 143 23.69 -7.07 -1.81
C ARG A 143 25.10 -7.53 -2.21
N ALA A 144 25.25 -8.75 -2.71
CA ALA A 144 26.53 -9.28 -3.18
C ALA A 144 26.88 -8.90 -4.63
N SER A 145 26.02 -8.15 -5.33
CA SER A 145 26.18 -7.84 -6.75
C SER A 145 26.91 -6.52 -7.00
N GLU A 146 27.71 -6.45 -8.08
CA GLU A 146 28.38 -5.22 -8.49
C GLU A 146 27.38 -4.13 -8.93
N GLU A 147 26.19 -4.53 -9.43
CA GLU A 147 25.08 -3.64 -9.73
C GLU A 147 24.59 -2.89 -8.49
N HIS A 148 24.38 -3.61 -7.37
CA HIS A 148 24.00 -3.01 -6.10
C HIS A 148 25.06 -2.05 -5.58
N ASP A 149 26.33 -2.46 -5.59
CA ASP A 149 27.45 -1.62 -5.17
C ASP A 149 27.50 -0.29 -5.94
N ARG A 150 27.25 -0.32 -7.26
CA ARG A 150 27.16 0.87 -8.09
C ARG A 150 25.94 1.73 -7.75
N ALA A 151 24.79 1.11 -7.53
CA ALA A 151 23.55 1.80 -7.18
C ALA A 151 23.65 2.48 -5.80
N ARG A 152 24.18 1.75 -4.82
CA ARG A 152 24.41 2.21 -3.44
C ARG A 152 25.31 3.45 -3.39
N ARG A 153 26.41 3.47 -4.13
CA ARG A 153 27.33 4.64 -4.19
C ARG A 153 26.68 5.91 -4.73
N ARG A 154 25.56 5.79 -5.46
CA ARG A 154 24.78 6.93 -5.98
C ARG A 154 23.69 7.38 -5.04
N HIS A 155 23.30 6.55 -4.07
CA HIS A 155 22.27 6.90 -3.09
C HIS A 155 22.84 7.85 -2.03
N PRO A 156 22.13 8.94 -1.63
CA PRO A 156 22.69 9.99 -0.78
C PRO A 156 23.23 9.53 0.58
N ASP A 157 22.65 8.49 1.18
CA ASP A 157 23.07 7.96 2.48
C ASP A 157 24.04 6.76 2.37
N GLY A 158 24.30 6.26 1.15
CA GLY A 158 25.11 5.08 0.91
C GLY A 158 24.71 3.83 1.71
N ARG A 159 23.44 3.71 2.12
CA ARG A 159 22.97 2.59 2.96
C ARG A 159 22.94 1.25 2.21
N GLU A 160 22.91 0.16 2.95
CA GLU A 160 22.66 -1.16 2.37
C GLU A 160 21.23 -1.26 1.82
N ALA A 161 21.08 -2.06 0.75
CA ALA A 161 19.75 -2.36 0.22
C ALA A 161 18.92 -3.10 1.28
N ARG A 162 17.63 -2.83 1.33
CA ARG A 162 16.63 -3.55 2.12
C ARG A 162 15.54 -4.10 1.20
N LEU A 163 14.68 -4.96 1.74
CA LEU A 163 13.52 -5.49 1.03
C LEU A 163 12.39 -4.45 1.00
N VAL A 164 11.69 -4.41 -0.13
CA VAL A 164 10.40 -3.76 -0.26
C VAL A 164 9.41 -4.74 -0.88
N PHE A 165 8.36 -5.10 -0.14
CA PHE A 165 7.31 -5.96 -0.66
C PHE A 165 6.23 -5.14 -1.34
N VAL A 166 5.81 -5.55 -2.54
CA VAL A 166 4.62 -5.02 -3.22
C VAL A 166 3.66 -6.18 -3.42
N ALA A 167 2.63 -6.23 -2.60
CA ALA A 167 1.75 -7.38 -2.49
C ALA A 167 0.30 -7.03 -2.86
N HIS A 168 -0.30 -7.82 -3.73
CA HIS A 168 -1.68 -7.61 -4.18
C HIS A 168 -2.61 -8.67 -3.59
N SER A 169 -3.78 -8.26 -3.09
CA SER A 169 -4.84 -9.16 -2.63
C SER A 169 -4.29 -10.20 -1.62
N MET A 170 -4.54 -11.50 -1.83
CA MET A 170 -4.02 -12.61 -1.03
C MET A 170 -2.49 -12.58 -0.85
N GLY A 171 -1.74 -12.01 -1.80
CA GLY A 171 -0.29 -11.86 -1.68
C GLY A 171 0.14 -11.06 -0.44
N GLY A 172 -0.69 -10.12 0.03
CA GLY A 172 -0.40 -9.41 1.27
C GLY A 172 -0.63 -10.27 2.52
N VAL A 173 -1.54 -11.24 2.46
CA VAL A 173 -1.72 -12.25 3.53
C VAL A 173 -0.55 -13.24 3.52
N VAL A 174 -0.09 -13.67 2.33
CA VAL A 174 1.14 -14.47 2.17
C VAL A 174 2.35 -13.73 2.72
N THR A 175 2.48 -12.44 2.41
CA THR A 175 3.56 -11.58 2.94
C THR A 175 3.49 -11.51 4.46
N ARG A 176 2.31 -11.30 5.05
CA ARG A 176 2.13 -11.33 6.51
C ARG A 176 2.49 -12.68 7.12
N ALA A 177 2.12 -13.78 6.49
CA ALA A 177 2.50 -15.12 6.91
C ALA A 177 4.01 -15.36 6.83
N ALA A 178 4.70 -14.77 5.86
CA ALA A 178 6.17 -14.83 5.76
C ALA A 178 6.85 -14.17 6.97
N PHE A 179 6.33 -13.05 7.47
CA PHE A 179 6.85 -12.43 8.69
C PHE A 179 6.59 -13.27 9.93
N VAL A 180 5.44 -13.92 10.05
CA VAL A 180 5.17 -14.85 11.17
C VAL A 180 6.13 -16.05 11.12
N HIS A 181 6.33 -16.61 9.93
CA HIS A 181 7.28 -17.69 9.72
C HIS A 181 8.71 -17.24 10.09
N ALA A 182 9.14 -16.07 9.63
CA ALA A 182 10.45 -15.51 9.94
C ALA A 182 10.68 -15.36 11.45
N VAL A 183 9.70 -14.84 12.20
CA VAL A 183 9.77 -14.76 13.67
C VAL A 183 9.93 -16.15 14.29
N SER A 184 9.18 -17.15 13.82
CA SER A 184 9.28 -18.53 14.33
C SER A 184 10.65 -19.18 14.09
N GLN A 185 11.39 -18.70 13.07
CA GLN A 185 12.73 -19.18 12.71
C GLN A 185 13.85 -18.29 13.26
N GLY A 186 13.53 -17.21 13.99
CA GLY A 186 14.53 -16.23 14.44
C GLY A 186 15.23 -15.49 13.28
N SER A 187 14.54 -15.28 12.17
CA SER A 187 15.07 -14.61 10.96
C SER A 187 14.96 -13.09 11.03
N ASP A 188 15.96 -12.41 10.48
CA ASP A 188 16.05 -10.94 10.38
C ASP A 188 15.14 -10.30 9.32
N LEU A 189 14.16 -11.03 8.76
CA LEU A 189 13.31 -10.54 7.66
C LEU A 189 12.67 -9.19 7.96
N ALA A 190 12.23 -8.96 9.21
CA ALA A 190 11.65 -7.69 9.63
C ALA A 190 12.65 -6.53 9.57
N SER A 191 13.86 -6.71 10.11
CA SER A 191 14.93 -5.70 10.06
C SER A 191 15.50 -5.49 8.66
N ASP A 192 15.50 -6.53 7.84
CA ASP A 192 15.90 -6.47 6.44
C ASP A 192 14.84 -5.82 5.54
N THR A 193 13.62 -5.60 6.02
CA THR A 193 12.54 -4.97 5.25
C THR A 193 12.40 -3.49 5.57
N ARG A 194 12.44 -2.64 4.53
CA ARG A 194 12.17 -1.21 4.64
C ARG A 194 10.67 -0.92 4.66
N ALA A 195 9.92 -1.53 3.74
CA ALA A 195 8.50 -1.23 3.56
C ALA A 195 7.72 -2.43 3.00
N VAL A 196 6.42 -2.46 3.31
CA VAL A 196 5.45 -3.38 2.74
C VAL A 196 4.31 -2.56 2.16
N VAL A 197 4.11 -2.62 0.85
CA VAL A 197 2.98 -2.00 0.14
C VAL A 197 1.94 -3.08 -0.14
N THR A 198 0.71 -2.89 0.33
CA THR A 198 -0.39 -3.82 0.06
C THR A 198 -1.50 -3.17 -0.75
N LEU A 199 -1.94 -3.86 -1.81
CA LEU A 199 -2.99 -3.42 -2.72
C LEU A 199 -4.23 -4.28 -2.50
N GLY A 200 -5.25 -3.76 -1.82
CA GLY A 200 -6.53 -4.45 -1.60
C GLY A 200 -6.44 -5.77 -0.82
N THR A 201 -5.47 -5.91 0.08
CA THR A 201 -5.23 -7.17 0.80
C THR A 201 -6.33 -7.47 1.83
N PRO A 202 -7.00 -8.64 1.76
CA PRO A 202 -8.03 -9.04 2.73
C PRO A 202 -7.40 -9.56 4.04
N PHE A 203 -6.84 -8.68 4.86
CA PHE A 203 -6.20 -9.07 6.13
C PHE A 203 -7.14 -9.80 7.09
N PHE A 204 -8.43 -9.47 7.06
CA PHE A 204 -9.47 -10.13 7.84
C PHE A 204 -10.38 -11.03 6.98
N GLY A 205 -9.94 -11.41 5.77
CA GLY A 205 -10.72 -12.21 4.84
C GLY A 205 -11.86 -11.46 4.15
N SER A 206 -12.68 -12.18 3.38
CA SER A 206 -13.80 -11.62 2.62
C SER A 206 -15.06 -12.49 2.70
N ALA A 207 -16.20 -11.87 3.00
CA ALA A 207 -17.50 -12.53 2.93
C ALA A 207 -17.81 -13.09 1.52
N LYS A 208 -17.17 -12.55 0.48
CA LYS A 208 -17.27 -13.07 -0.89
C LYS A 208 -16.66 -14.47 -1.04
N ALA A 209 -15.65 -14.84 -0.24
CA ALA A 209 -15.08 -16.19 -0.25
C ALA A 209 -16.13 -17.24 0.14
N ALA A 210 -16.95 -16.97 1.17
CA ALA A 210 -18.07 -17.83 1.55
C ALA A 210 -19.15 -17.91 0.46
N ALA A 211 -19.44 -16.79 -0.22
CA ALA A 211 -20.35 -16.81 -1.36
C ALA A 211 -19.80 -17.67 -2.51
N ILE A 212 -18.49 -17.67 -2.76
CA ILE A 212 -17.83 -18.54 -3.76
C ILE A 212 -17.92 -20.01 -3.35
N LEU A 213 -17.69 -20.36 -2.07
CA LEU A 213 -17.88 -21.72 -1.56
C LEU A 213 -19.32 -22.21 -1.69
N ASN A 214 -20.30 -21.31 -1.58
CA ASN A 214 -21.71 -21.64 -1.85
C ASN A 214 -22.05 -21.76 -3.34
N GLY A 215 -21.09 -21.50 -4.23
CA GLY A 215 -21.28 -21.43 -5.68
C GLY A 215 -22.08 -20.21 -6.13
N ASP A 216 -22.23 -19.20 -5.27
CA ASP A 216 -23.08 -18.01 -5.47
C ASP A 216 -24.48 -18.37 -5.97
N ARG A 217 -25.21 -19.20 -5.23
CA ARG A 217 -26.57 -19.66 -5.61
C ARG A 217 -27.54 -18.50 -5.90
N SER A 218 -27.28 -17.32 -5.35
CA SER A 218 -28.02 -16.07 -5.60
C SER A 218 -27.53 -15.25 -6.82
N GLY A 219 -26.50 -15.70 -7.51
CA GLY A 219 -25.90 -15.05 -8.67
C GLY A 219 -26.52 -15.42 -10.02
N ARG A 220 -26.21 -14.63 -11.05
CA ARG A 220 -26.76 -14.79 -12.42
C ARG A 220 -25.99 -15.77 -13.32
N LEU A 221 -24.95 -16.43 -12.80
CA LEU A 221 -24.13 -17.36 -13.59
C LEU A 221 -24.84 -18.70 -13.86
N PRO A 222 -24.53 -19.39 -14.98
CA PRO A 222 -25.08 -20.70 -15.28
C PRO A 222 -24.81 -21.72 -14.17
N ALA A 223 -25.81 -22.53 -13.81
CA ALA A 223 -25.72 -23.47 -12.69
C ALA A 223 -24.57 -24.48 -12.78
N ARG A 224 -24.20 -24.92 -14.01
CA ARG A 224 -23.06 -25.81 -14.23
C ARG A 224 -21.73 -25.17 -13.81
N LEU A 225 -21.51 -23.93 -14.22
CA LEU A 225 -20.30 -23.16 -13.89
C LEU A 225 -20.20 -22.92 -12.39
N ARG A 226 -21.33 -22.59 -11.74
CA ARG A 226 -21.42 -22.42 -10.29
C ARG A 226 -21.00 -23.68 -9.52
N ARG A 227 -21.52 -24.86 -9.92
CA ARG A 227 -21.18 -26.14 -9.27
C ARG A 227 -19.71 -26.52 -9.43
N ARG A 228 -19.12 -26.32 -10.62
CA ARG A 228 -17.69 -26.60 -10.84
C ARG A 228 -16.80 -25.71 -9.98
N MET A 229 -17.13 -24.43 -9.90
CA MET A 229 -16.41 -23.49 -9.04
C MET A 229 -16.50 -23.85 -7.56
N GLN A 230 -17.70 -24.18 -7.10
CA GLN A 230 -17.91 -24.66 -5.74
C GLN A 230 -17.07 -25.92 -5.48
N ALA A 231 -17.14 -26.91 -6.38
CA ALA A 231 -16.39 -28.14 -6.25
C ALA A 231 -14.88 -27.90 -6.22
N LEU A 232 -14.34 -27.04 -7.07
CA LEU A 232 -12.92 -26.67 -7.03
C LEU A 232 -12.58 -25.97 -5.70
N SER A 233 -13.29 -24.88 -5.40
CA SER A 233 -13.02 -24.02 -4.23
C SER A 233 -13.10 -24.77 -2.91
N ALA A 234 -14.02 -25.74 -2.79
CA ALA A 234 -14.17 -26.60 -1.62
C ALA A 234 -12.93 -27.46 -1.34
N THR A 235 -12.04 -27.65 -2.31
CA THR A 235 -10.81 -28.44 -2.15
C THR A 235 -9.56 -27.62 -1.88
N LEU A 236 -9.63 -26.29 -1.92
CA LEU A 236 -8.44 -25.42 -1.89
C LEU A 236 -8.28 -24.74 -0.51
N PRO A 237 -7.24 -25.07 0.27
CA PRO A 237 -6.91 -24.35 1.50
C PRO A 237 -6.74 -22.84 1.29
N GLY A 238 -6.12 -22.41 0.18
CA GLY A 238 -5.92 -21.00 -0.12
C GLY A 238 -7.23 -20.20 -0.26
N VAL A 239 -8.35 -20.84 -0.65
CA VAL A 239 -9.68 -20.21 -0.64
C VAL A 239 -10.25 -20.14 0.77
N HIS A 240 -10.05 -21.19 1.58
CA HIS A 240 -10.53 -21.24 2.96
C HIS A 240 -9.80 -20.23 3.85
N ASP A 241 -8.50 -20.02 3.63
CA ASP A 241 -7.70 -19.00 4.34
C ASP A 241 -8.18 -17.55 4.10
N LEU A 242 -8.97 -17.32 3.03
CA LEU A 242 -9.60 -16.03 2.72
C LEU A 242 -11.00 -15.86 3.31
N LEU A 243 -11.52 -16.85 4.04
CA LEU A 243 -12.81 -16.74 4.73
C LEU A 243 -12.80 -15.59 5.74
N PRO A 244 -13.96 -14.94 5.97
CA PRO A 244 -14.04 -13.78 6.83
C PRO A 244 -13.72 -14.14 8.28
N ASP A 245 -12.68 -13.51 8.80
CA ASP A 245 -12.29 -13.59 10.21
C ASP A 245 -12.81 -12.36 10.98
N TYR A 246 -14.09 -12.04 10.80
CA TYR A 246 -14.80 -11.02 11.56
C TYR A 246 -16.25 -11.47 11.74
N ARG A 247 -16.95 -10.83 12.68
CA ARG A 247 -18.37 -11.11 12.89
C ARG A 247 -19.15 -10.57 11.70
N CYS A 248 -19.60 -11.46 10.83
CA CYS A 248 -20.23 -11.12 9.55
C CYS A 248 -21.47 -11.95 9.24
N VAL A 249 -21.80 -12.95 10.06
CA VAL A 249 -23.00 -13.77 9.87
C VAL A 249 -24.16 -13.15 10.65
N ASP A 250 -25.14 -12.63 9.93
CA ASP A 250 -26.35 -11.98 10.46
C ASP A 250 -27.36 -13.03 10.93
N ALA A 251 -27.56 -13.10 12.25
CA ALA A 251 -28.58 -13.93 12.91
C ALA A 251 -29.82 -13.10 13.32
N GLY A 252 -30.04 -11.95 12.70
CA GLY A 252 -31.14 -11.02 12.98
C GLY A 252 -30.81 -10.10 14.15
N THR A 253 -30.88 -10.61 15.38
CA THR A 253 -30.57 -9.86 16.60
C THR A 253 -29.14 -10.04 17.08
N ASP A 254 -28.33 -10.86 16.42
CA ASP A 254 -26.92 -11.03 16.77
C ASP A 254 -26.07 -11.26 15.52
N VAL A 255 -24.74 -11.13 15.69
CA VAL A 255 -23.77 -11.31 14.63
C VAL A 255 -22.61 -12.16 15.13
N HIS A 256 -22.32 -13.24 14.43
CA HIS A 256 -21.24 -14.16 14.76
C HIS A 256 -20.23 -14.30 13.63
N ARG A 257 -19.08 -14.89 13.96
CA ARG A 257 -18.05 -15.27 12.97
C ARG A 257 -18.51 -16.51 12.23
N LEU A 258 -18.19 -16.63 10.95
CA LEU A 258 -18.49 -17.81 10.16
C LEU A 258 -17.71 -19.01 10.72
N GLY A 259 -18.38 -20.04 11.22
CA GLY A 259 -17.74 -21.22 11.82
C GLY A 259 -17.51 -22.38 10.84
N PRO A 260 -16.74 -23.42 11.21
CA PRO A 260 -16.55 -24.60 10.37
C PRO A 260 -17.86 -25.31 9.98
N ALA A 261 -18.83 -25.37 10.91
CA ALA A 261 -20.15 -25.94 10.65
C ALA A 261 -20.93 -25.12 9.60
N ASP A 262 -20.83 -23.79 9.66
CA ASP A 262 -21.44 -22.90 8.67
C ASP A 262 -20.81 -23.12 7.28
N VAL A 263 -19.49 -23.24 7.23
CA VAL A 263 -18.74 -23.50 5.99
C VAL A 263 -19.16 -24.83 5.36
N ALA A 264 -19.28 -25.89 6.18
CA ALA A 264 -19.79 -27.18 5.72
C ALA A 264 -21.22 -27.07 5.17
N ALA A 265 -22.10 -26.36 5.87
CA ALA A 265 -23.50 -26.18 5.47
C ALA A 265 -23.65 -25.42 4.13
N ILE A 266 -22.70 -24.56 3.78
CA ILE A 266 -22.69 -23.83 2.51
C ILE A 266 -21.89 -24.56 1.41
N GLY A 267 -21.32 -25.74 1.69
CA GLY A 267 -20.64 -26.60 0.71
C GLY A 267 -19.13 -26.43 0.63
N GLY A 268 -18.51 -25.81 1.63
CA GLY A 268 -17.06 -25.87 1.84
C GLY A 268 -16.63 -27.07 2.69
N ASP A 269 -15.34 -27.20 2.93
CA ASP A 269 -14.76 -28.26 3.74
C ASP A 269 -14.61 -27.80 5.21
N ALA A 270 -15.17 -28.57 6.14
CA ALA A 270 -15.17 -28.22 7.56
C ALA A 270 -13.76 -28.23 8.17
N GLU A 271 -12.90 -29.13 7.71
CA GLU A 271 -11.55 -29.29 8.23
C GLU A 271 -10.65 -28.18 7.72
N LEU A 272 -10.72 -27.87 6.42
CA LEU A 272 -10.03 -26.70 5.86
C LEU A 272 -10.49 -25.39 6.53
N ALA A 273 -11.79 -25.26 6.85
CA ALA A 273 -12.29 -24.12 7.61
C ALA A 273 -11.73 -24.05 9.04
N ARG A 274 -11.56 -25.19 9.71
CA ARG A 274 -10.95 -25.27 11.04
C ARG A 274 -9.48 -24.85 10.98
N GLU A 275 -8.74 -25.34 9.98
CA GLU A 275 -7.34 -24.96 9.76
C GLU A 275 -7.18 -23.47 9.45
N ALA A 276 -8.04 -22.92 8.58
CA ALA A 276 -8.08 -21.50 8.26
C ALA A 276 -8.35 -20.64 9.51
N HIS A 277 -9.27 -21.07 10.40
CA HIS A 277 -9.49 -20.37 11.66
C HIS A 277 -8.27 -20.37 12.57
N LEU A 278 -7.58 -21.50 12.70
CA LEU A 278 -6.35 -21.59 13.47
C LEU A 278 -5.25 -20.73 12.86
N PHE A 279 -5.15 -20.69 11.53
CA PHE A 279 -4.22 -19.81 10.82
C PHE A 279 -4.51 -18.34 11.12
N GLN A 280 -5.76 -17.89 10.96
CA GLN A 280 -6.18 -16.51 11.24
C GLN A 280 -5.96 -16.13 12.70
N GLN A 281 -6.24 -17.06 13.64
CA GLN A 281 -5.93 -16.86 15.06
C GLN A 281 -4.44 -16.62 15.30
N ARG A 282 -3.56 -17.48 14.76
CA ARG A 282 -2.11 -17.28 14.83
C ARG A 282 -1.70 -15.94 14.23
N MET A 283 -2.28 -15.54 13.10
CA MET A 283 -1.99 -14.23 12.51
C MET A 283 -2.36 -13.07 13.44
N ARG A 284 -3.51 -13.13 14.12
CA ARG A 284 -3.90 -12.07 15.08
C ARG A 284 -3.01 -12.01 16.31
N GLU A 285 -2.62 -13.17 16.84
CA GLU A 285 -1.90 -13.27 18.11
C GLU A 285 -0.38 -13.11 17.97
N GLN A 286 0.19 -13.55 16.84
CA GLN A 286 1.64 -13.73 16.69
C GLN A 286 2.23 -12.93 15.53
N ALA A 287 1.43 -12.35 14.63
CA ALA A 287 2.01 -11.61 13.52
C ALA A 287 2.66 -10.30 14.00
N PRO A 288 3.94 -10.07 13.68
CA PRO A 288 4.55 -8.79 13.96
C PRO A 288 3.91 -7.69 13.10
N ALA A 289 4.10 -6.43 13.49
CA ALA A 289 3.76 -5.31 12.64
C ALA A 289 4.56 -5.39 11.33
N LEU A 290 3.88 -5.11 10.20
CA LEU A 290 4.53 -5.07 8.89
C LEU A 290 5.45 -3.83 8.81
N PRO A 291 6.76 -3.99 8.54
CA PRO A 291 7.68 -2.87 8.47
C PRO A 291 7.24 -1.84 7.41
N GLY A 292 7.16 -0.56 7.80
CA GLY A 292 6.81 0.54 6.89
C GLY A 292 5.50 0.32 6.11
N HIS A 293 4.49 -0.33 6.70
CA HIS A 293 3.28 -0.73 5.98
C HIS A 293 2.55 0.46 5.35
N ARG A 294 2.27 0.35 4.04
CA ARG A 294 1.50 1.28 3.23
C ARG A 294 0.34 0.52 2.59
N ALA A 295 -0.87 0.72 3.10
CA ALA A 295 -2.06 0.07 2.59
C ALA A 295 -2.77 0.96 1.56
N LEU A 296 -2.95 0.45 0.35
CA LEU A 296 -3.81 1.03 -0.67
C LEU A 296 -5.09 0.18 -0.76
N VAL A 297 -6.22 0.80 -0.43
CA VAL A 297 -7.51 0.12 -0.27
C VAL A 297 -8.48 0.64 -1.32
N GLY A 298 -9.14 -0.27 -2.05
CA GLY A 298 -10.23 0.13 -2.93
C GLY A 298 -11.50 0.47 -2.14
N VAL A 299 -12.17 1.56 -2.53
CA VAL A 299 -13.35 2.10 -1.83
C VAL A 299 -14.49 2.42 -2.81
N ALA A 300 -15.65 2.75 -2.24
CA ALA A 300 -16.84 3.22 -2.96
C ALA A 300 -17.48 2.21 -3.95
N GLN A 301 -16.98 0.97 -4.05
CA GLN A 301 -17.61 -0.09 -4.82
C GLN A 301 -18.59 -0.90 -3.95
N PRO A 302 -19.76 -1.29 -4.50
CA PRO A 302 -20.67 -2.22 -3.83
C PRO A 302 -19.96 -3.53 -3.49
N THR A 303 -19.79 -3.80 -2.19
CA THR A 303 -18.98 -4.91 -1.69
C THR A 303 -19.73 -5.72 -0.64
N VAL A 304 -19.67 -7.05 -0.76
CA VAL A 304 -20.26 -7.97 0.23
C VAL A 304 -19.49 -7.83 1.54
N GLN A 305 -20.21 -7.50 2.60
CA GLN A 305 -19.67 -7.15 3.92
C GLN A 305 -20.19 -8.09 5.01
N SER A 306 -21.36 -8.66 4.81
CA SER A 306 -21.97 -9.63 5.72
C SER A 306 -22.80 -10.65 4.93
N LEU A 307 -23.22 -11.70 5.62
CA LEU A 307 -23.92 -12.84 5.07
C LEU A 307 -25.10 -13.18 5.99
N ARG A 308 -26.25 -13.50 5.40
CA ARG A 308 -27.29 -14.27 6.09
C ARG A 308 -27.28 -15.69 5.56
N LEU A 309 -27.28 -16.66 6.45
CA LEU A 309 -27.32 -18.08 6.12
C LEU A 309 -28.73 -18.62 6.33
N ASP A 310 -29.28 -19.27 5.32
CA ASP A 310 -30.64 -19.81 5.36
C ASP A 310 -30.71 -21.11 4.56
N ALA A 311 -31.05 -22.22 5.20
CA ALA A 311 -31.13 -23.55 4.58
C ALA A 311 -29.92 -23.90 3.66
N GLY A 312 -28.69 -23.60 4.10
CA GLY A 312 -27.46 -23.85 3.33
C GLY A 312 -27.25 -22.91 2.13
N VAL A 313 -27.99 -21.81 2.06
CA VAL A 313 -27.85 -20.75 1.05
C VAL A 313 -27.23 -19.51 1.67
N VAL A 314 -26.23 -18.96 0.98
CA VAL A 314 -25.60 -17.69 1.34
C VAL A 314 -26.34 -16.52 0.69
N HIS A 315 -26.93 -15.67 1.52
CA HIS A 315 -27.49 -14.38 1.10
C HIS A 315 -26.46 -13.28 1.36
N LYS A 316 -25.91 -12.73 0.27
CA LYS A 316 -24.94 -11.62 0.32
C LYS A 316 -25.61 -10.36 0.85
N GLN A 317 -24.98 -9.70 1.82
CA GLN A 317 -25.40 -8.40 2.34
C GLN A 317 -24.29 -7.36 2.12
N TYR A 318 -24.69 -6.14 1.80
CA TYR A 318 -23.81 -5.01 1.46
C TYR A 318 -23.71 -4.01 2.62
N VAL A 319 -23.76 -4.52 3.84
CA VAL A 319 -23.67 -3.74 5.07
C VAL A 319 -22.73 -4.45 6.04
N ALA A 320 -21.93 -3.69 6.77
CA ALA A 320 -21.19 -4.16 7.93
C ALA A 320 -21.97 -3.81 9.21
N PHE A 321 -21.53 -4.38 10.32
CA PHE A 321 -22.12 -4.13 11.64
C PHE A 321 -21.21 -3.22 12.46
N GLU A 322 -21.78 -2.13 12.96
CA GLU A 322 -21.05 -1.15 13.77
C GLU A 322 -20.71 -1.72 15.14
N ARG A 323 -19.62 -1.20 15.73
CA ARG A 323 -19.16 -1.56 17.08
C ARG A 323 -19.00 -0.32 17.92
N ASN A 324 -19.30 -0.47 19.21
CA ASN A 324 -19.03 0.56 20.21
C ASN A 324 -17.52 0.67 20.46
N GLY A 325 -17.09 1.72 21.17
CA GLY A 325 -15.68 1.93 21.54
C GLY A 325 -15.06 0.74 22.30
N ASP A 326 -15.89 -0.01 23.03
CA ASP A 326 -15.47 -1.21 23.78
C ASP A 326 -15.40 -2.49 22.91
N GLY A 327 -15.67 -2.38 21.61
CA GLY A 327 -15.61 -3.48 20.64
C GLY A 327 -16.86 -4.35 20.54
N ASP A 328 -17.83 -4.14 21.43
CA ASP A 328 -19.15 -4.78 21.39
C ASP A 328 -20.01 -4.31 20.22
N LEU A 329 -20.95 -5.16 19.80
CA LEU A 329 -21.88 -4.88 18.72
C LEU A 329 -22.75 -3.66 19.07
N ALA A 330 -22.67 -2.61 18.27
CA ALA A 330 -23.49 -1.42 18.46
C ALA A 330 -24.94 -1.73 18.12
N ARG A 331 -25.87 -1.26 18.95
CA ARG A 331 -27.31 -1.55 18.83
C ARG A 331 -28.13 -0.26 18.93
N ASP A 332 -29.23 -0.20 18.20
CA ASP A 332 -30.20 0.88 18.30
C ASP A 332 -31.11 0.75 19.53
N GLY A 333 -32.10 1.64 19.66
CA GLY A 333 -33.05 1.66 20.77
C GLY A 333 -33.88 0.38 20.93
N ASP A 334 -34.07 -0.38 19.84
CA ASP A 334 -34.79 -1.65 19.81
C ASP A 334 -33.86 -2.86 20.00
N ARG A 335 -32.60 -2.60 20.39
CA ARG A 335 -31.52 -3.58 20.56
C ARG A 335 -31.14 -4.30 19.25
N ILE A 336 -31.47 -3.75 18.09
CA ILE A 336 -31.12 -4.33 16.78
C ILE A 336 -29.69 -3.90 16.42
N PRO A 337 -28.84 -4.79 15.88
CA PRO A 337 -27.50 -4.41 15.42
C PRO A 337 -27.52 -3.26 14.41
N ILE A 338 -26.74 -2.22 14.67
CA ILE A 338 -26.61 -1.08 13.76
C ILE A 338 -25.84 -1.53 12.52
N ARG A 339 -26.45 -1.34 11.35
CA ARG A 339 -25.90 -1.71 10.04
C ARG A 339 -25.44 -0.48 9.29
N ARG A 340 -24.28 -0.54 8.64
CA ARG A 340 -23.78 0.53 7.79
C ARG A 340 -23.06 -0.01 6.57
N ASP A 341 -23.33 0.57 5.41
CA ASP A 341 -22.53 0.28 4.23
C ASP A 341 -21.17 0.99 4.34
N ARG A 342 -20.11 0.19 4.44
CA ARG A 342 -18.72 0.66 4.45
C ARG A 342 -18.10 0.61 3.06
N ALA A 343 -18.77 -0.01 2.09
CA ALA A 343 -18.29 -0.27 0.74
C ALA A 343 -16.90 -0.96 0.73
N GLY A 344 -16.28 -1.00 -0.44
CA GLY A 344 -14.96 -1.62 -0.65
C GLY A 344 -14.56 -1.55 -2.10
N ASP A 345 -13.86 -2.58 -2.56
CA ASP A 345 -13.34 -2.69 -3.93
C ASP A 345 -14.14 -3.67 -4.82
N GLY A 346 -15.30 -4.15 -4.33
CA GLY A 346 -16.13 -5.16 -4.98
C GLY A 346 -15.76 -6.61 -4.65
N THR A 347 -14.70 -6.82 -3.89
CA THR A 347 -14.25 -8.12 -3.36
C THR A 347 -13.95 -8.06 -1.87
N VAL A 348 -13.17 -7.08 -1.41
CA VAL A 348 -12.77 -6.86 -0.02
C VAL A 348 -13.39 -5.55 0.45
N TYR A 349 -14.14 -5.60 1.55
CA TYR A 349 -14.69 -4.38 2.12
C TYR A 349 -13.60 -3.61 2.86
N ARG A 350 -13.70 -2.28 2.90
CA ARG A 350 -12.59 -1.40 3.29
C ARG A 350 -11.98 -1.70 4.66
N ASP A 351 -12.78 -2.11 5.65
CA ASP A 351 -12.27 -2.34 7.00
C ASP A 351 -11.59 -3.71 7.14
N ALA A 352 -11.86 -4.67 6.23
CA ALA A 352 -11.05 -5.90 6.13
C ALA A 352 -9.70 -5.68 5.44
N ALA A 353 -9.51 -4.55 4.77
CA ALA A 353 -8.39 -4.30 3.87
C ALA A 353 -7.20 -3.56 4.50
N HIS A 354 -7.28 -3.20 5.78
CA HIS A 354 -6.23 -2.47 6.48
C HIS A 354 -5.99 -3.02 7.89
N LEU A 355 -4.74 -2.92 8.34
CA LEU A 355 -4.34 -3.17 9.73
C LEU A 355 -4.33 -1.82 10.46
N ALA A 356 -4.73 -1.79 11.73
CA ALA A 356 -4.92 -0.56 12.51
C ALA A 356 -3.64 0.29 12.72
N ALA A 357 -2.46 -0.19 12.27
CA ALA A 357 -1.18 0.46 12.49
C ALA A 357 -1.01 1.78 11.71
N ASN A 358 -1.63 1.93 10.54
CA ASN A 358 -1.54 3.14 9.70
C ASN A 358 -2.87 3.42 8.99
N GLU A 359 -3.16 4.69 8.74
CA GLU A 359 -4.31 5.06 7.90
C GLU A 359 -4.07 4.59 6.44
N PRO A 360 -5.03 3.87 5.84
CA PRO A 360 -4.90 3.43 4.46
C PRO A 360 -5.18 4.57 3.48
N VAL A 361 -4.54 4.52 2.32
CA VAL A 361 -4.90 5.35 1.17
C VAL A 361 -6.08 4.71 0.43
N GLY A 362 -7.21 5.40 0.39
CA GLY A 362 -8.41 4.95 -0.30
C GLY A 362 -8.46 5.41 -1.75
N LEU A 363 -8.58 4.49 -2.72
CA LEU A 363 -8.84 4.81 -4.13
C LEU A 363 -10.18 4.21 -4.58
N PRO A 364 -11.02 4.91 -5.37
CA PRO A 364 -12.33 4.41 -5.81
C PRO A 364 -12.22 3.37 -6.94
N LEU A 365 -11.37 2.35 -6.75
CA LEU A 365 -11.04 1.32 -7.73
C LEU A 365 -11.68 -0.02 -7.38
N GLN A 366 -11.97 -0.81 -8.40
CA GLN A 366 -12.30 -2.23 -8.22
C GLN A 366 -11.04 -3.04 -7.89
N HIS A 367 -11.22 -4.17 -7.21
CA HIS A 367 -10.14 -5.02 -6.69
C HIS A 367 -9.04 -5.30 -7.72
N GLY A 368 -9.40 -5.82 -8.91
CA GLY A 368 -8.41 -6.11 -9.96
C GLY A 368 -7.74 -4.87 -10.55
N GLY A 369 -8.38 -3.69 -10.46
CA GLY A 369 -7.83 -2.43 -10.94
C GLY A 369 -6.68 -1.91 -10.08
N LEU A 370 -6.60 -2.29 -8.80
CA LEU A 370 -5.59 -1.80 -7.86
C LEU A 370 -4.15 -2.14 -8.29
N ALA A 371 -3.95 -3.25 -9.02
CA ALA A 371 -2.63 -3.67 -9.50
C ALA A 371 -2.23 -3.09 -10.86
N LYS A 372 -3.08 -2.27 -11.50
CA LYS A 372 -2.87 -1.76 -12.87
C LYS A 372 -3.11 -0.26 -13.00
N ASP A 373 -3.99 0.30 -12.17
CA ASP A 373 -4.34 1.71 -12.19
C ASP A 373 -3.11 2.61 -12.04
N SER A 374 -3.05 3.70 -12.80
CA SER A 374 -1.88 4.57 -12.84
C SER A 374 -1.64 5.30 -11.53
N ALA A 375 -2.68 5.67 -10.77
CA ALA A 375 -2.51 6.31 -9.48
C ALA A 375 -2.00 5.32 -8.42
N ALA A 376 -2.49 4.08 -8.45
CA ALA A 376 -1.97 3.01 -7.59
C ALA A 376 -0.52 2.66 -7.91
N VAL A 377 -0.18 2.58 -9.20
CA VAL A 377 1.20 2.35 -9.67
C VAL A 377 2.13 3.50 -9.28
N GLU A 378 1.69 4.76 -9.42
CA GLU A 378 2.52 5.89 -8.97
C GLU A 378 2.71 5.93 -7.47
N TYR A 379 1.71 5.54 -6.69
CA TYR A 379 1.88 5.39 -5.26
C TYR A 379 2.97 4.36 -4.91
N VAL A 380 2.98 3.21 -5.59
CA VAL A 380 4.06 2.21 -5.43
C VAL A 380 5.42 2.82 -5.78
N ARG A 381 5.53 3.55 -6.90
CA ARG A 381 6.78 4.22 -7.31
C ARG A 381 7.24 5.21 -6.25
N ALA A 382 6.34 6.04 -5.73
CA ALA A 382 6.65 7.02 -4.67
C ALA A 382 7.18 6.36 -3.39
N VAL A 383 6.64 5.20 -2.99
CA VAL A 383 7.18 4.41 -1.86
C VAL A 383 8.56 3.83 -2.20
N LEU A 384 8.74 3.32 -3.43
CA LEU A 384 10.03 2.75 -3.84
C LEU A 384 11.15 3.78 -3.79
N THR A 385 10.90 4.99 -4.31
CA THR A 385 11.87 6.09 -4.33
C THR A 385 11.81 7.00 -3.10
N GLU A 386 11.01 6.63 -2.08
CA GLU A 386 10.83 7.30 -0.78
C GLU A 386 10.36 8.76 -0.86
N TYR A 387 9.62 9.15 -1.90
CA TYR A 387 8.93 10.46 -1.93
C TYR A 387 7.69 10.48 -1.04
N ASP A 388 7.18 9.32 -0.63
CA ASP A 388 6.11 9.24 0.37
C ASP A 388 6.63 9.57 1.78
N HIS A 389 7.95 9.57 1.98
CA HIS A 389 8.57 10.00 3.22
C HIS A 389 8.76 11.51 3.21
N ASN A 390 8.42 12.15 4.33
CA ASN A 390 8.87 13.50 4.62
C ASN A 390 10.39 13.43 4.80
N ARG A 391 11.17 13.56 3.71
CA ARG A 391 12.66 13.50 3.67
C ARG A 391 13.33 14.70 4.38
N GLY A 392 12.68 15.22 5.41
CA GLY A 392 12.90 16.57 5.90
C GLY A 392 12.38 17.63 4.91
N PRO A 393 12.41 18.89 5.32
CA PRO A 393 12.00 20.02 4.47
C PRO A 393 12.89 20.13 3.22
N ALA A 394 12.26 20.46 2.10
CA ALA A 394 12.95 20.65 0.82
C ALA A 394 14.06 21.70 0.96
N LEU A 395 15.32 21.25 0.95
CA LEU A 395 16.54 22.06 1.10
C LEU A 395 16.84 22.56 2.53
N GLY A 396 16.37 21.86 3.57
CA GLY A 396 16.74 22.12 4.97
C GLY A 396 15.66 22.82 5.80
N ASP A 397 15.78 22.66 7.12
CA ASP A 397 14.72 22.97 8.11
C ASP A 397 14.71 24.42 8.53
N GLY A 398 14.42 25.30 7.56
CA GLY A 398 14.27 26.73 7.79
C GLY A 398 12.83 27.11 8.10
N HIS A 399 12.31 26.75 9.28
CA HIS A 399 11.08 27.33 9.81
C HIS A 399 11.38 28.75 10.33
N ILE A 400 11.17 29.75 9.48
CA ILE A 400 11.36 31.17 9.81
C ILE A 400 10.01 31.89 9.92
N GLY A 401 9.94 32.90 10.79
CA GLY A 401 8.83 33.85 10.91
C GLY A 401 9.32 35.29 10.79
N LEU A 402 8.41 36.23 10.54
CA LEU A 402 8.69 37.67 10.60
C LEU A 402 8.12 38.26 11.89
N ASP A 403 8.88 39.18 12.47
CA ASP A 403 8.41 40.11 13.50
C ASP A 403 8.76 41.52 13.02
N VAL A 404 7.74 42.17 12.45
CA VAL A 404 7.81 43.55 11.94
C VAL A 404 6.62 44.32 12.50
N PRO A 405 6.77 45.60 12.84
CA PRO A 405 5.69 46.42 13.38
C PRO A 405 4.60 46.66 12.32
N ASP A 406 3.39 46.99 12.78
CA ASP A 406 2.23 47.23 11.91
C ASP A 406 2.42 48.45 10.99
N TYR A 407 3.12 49.47 11.48
CA TYR A 407 3.52 50.66 10.72
C TYR A 407 4.88 51.20 11.18
N VAL A 408 5.51 52.02 10.33
CA VAL A 408 6.81 52.67 10.59
C VAL A 408 6.84 54.08 10.01
N MET A 409 7.76 54.90 10.52
CA MET A 409 8.02 56.22 9.95
C MET A 409 8.94 56.10 8.74
N ALA A 410 8.52 56.67 7.61
CA ALA A 410 9.35 56.75 6.42
C ALA A 410 10.70 57.41 6.74
N ARG A 411 11.77 56.90 6.10
CA ARG A 411 13.17 57.34 6.24
C ARG A 411 13.78 57.17 7.63
N ARG A 412 13.06 56.67 8.62
CA ARG A 412 13.62 56.29 9.92
C ARG A 412 13.97 54.80 9.93
N PRO A 413 15.14 54.43 10.47
CA PRO A 413 15.49 53.03 10.62
C PRO A 413 14.64 52.37 11.72
N TRP A 414 14.25 51.14 11.49
CA TRP A 414 13.55 50.29 12.45
C TRP A 414 14.14 48.88 12.41
N LEU A 415 13.89 48.11 13.46
CA LEU A 415 14.44 46.77 13.60
C LEU A 415 13.47 45.73 13.02
N LEU A 416 13.89 45.05 11.96
CA LEU A 416 13.26 43.86 11.44
C LEU A 416 13.84 42.63 12.14
N ARG A 417 12.99 41.76 12.68
CA ARG A 417 13.39 40.49 13.28
C ARG A 417 12.86 39.31 12.48
N VAL A 418 13.73 38.31 12.29
CA VAL A 418 13.40 37.01 11.73
C VAL A 418 13.40 36.02 12.88
N ARG A 419 12.21 35.53 13.22
CA ARG A 419 12.02 34.54 14.28
C ARG A 419 12.34 33.15 13.76
N SER A 420 12.91 32.33 14.61
CA SER A 420 13.11 30.90 14.37
C SER A 420 12.07 30.10 15.15
N ALA A 421 11.71 28.92 14.67
CA ALA A 421 10.87 28.02 15.45
C ALA A 421 11.57 27.65 16.78
N PRO A 422 10.83 27.46 17.89
CA PRO A 422 11.39 27.23 19.23
C PRO A 422 12.40 26.07 19.32
N ASP A 423 12.33 25.10 18.42
CA ASP A 423 13.16 23.89 18.40
C ASP A 423 14.24 23.88 17.29
N SER A 424 14.36 24.97 16.53
CA SER A 424 15.33 25.06 15.43
C SER A 424 16.69 25.58 15.92
N GLY A 425 17.73 24.74 15.86
CA GLY A 425 19.09 25.14 16.28
C GLY A 425 19.68 26.25 15.40
N ARG A 426 20.76 26.91 15.86
CA ARG A 426 21.41 28.06 15.17
C ARG A 426 21.80 27.82 13.69
N SER A 427 21.93 26.56 13.27
CA SER A 427 22.22 26.15 11.89
C SER A 427 21.02 26.33 10.91
N ALA A 428 19.78 26.37 11.42
CA ALA A 428 18.54 26.43 10.63
C ALA A 428 18.33 27.75 9.84
N ASN A 429 19.07 28.81 10.19
CA ASN A 429 18.93 30.13 9.59
C ASN A 429 20.02 30.46 8.55
N ALA A 430 20.96 29.55 8.31
CA ALA A 430 22.06 29.77 7.37
C ALA A 430 21.52 30.04 5.95
N GLY A 431 21.87 31.18 5.37
CA GLY A 431 21.43 31.58 4.03
C GLY A 431 20.06 32.26 3.96
N THR A 432 19.44 32.61 5.10
CA THR A 432 18.22 33.42 5.12
C THR A 432 18.44 34.75 4.42
N ARG A 433 17.53 35.11 3.51
CA ARG A 433 17.52 36.40 2.81
C ARG A 433 16.24 37.14 3.12
N CYS A 434 16.36 38.42 3.44
CA CYS A 434 15.23 39.32 3.60
C CYS A 434 15.31 40.46 2.57
N THR A 435 14.21 40.69 1.87
CA THR A 435 14.06 41.75 0.86
C THR A 435 12.81 42.57 1.12
N VAL A 436 12.87 43.84 0.72
CA VAL A 436 11.76 44.81 0.82
C VAL A 436 11.27 45.10 -0.58
N HIS A 437 9.96 44.99 -0.79
CA HIS A 437 9.31 45.22 -2.08
C HIS A 437 8.25 46.32 -1.96
N ASN A 438 8.03 47.08 -3.03
CA ASN A 438 6.83 47.89 -3.15
C ASN A 438 5.61 46.96 -3.24
N ALA A 439 4.58 47.18 -2.41
CA ALA A 439 3.46 46.23 -2.33
C ALA A 439 2.58 46.20 -3.58
N ALA A 440 2.54 47.29 -4.36
CA ALA A 440 1.72 47.41 -5.57
C ALA A 440 2.42 46.87 -6.82
N THR A 441 3.72 47.10 -6.96
CA THR A 441 4.48 46.72 -8.16
C THR A 441 5.33 45.45 -7.99
N ASP A 442 5.46 44.97 -6.75
CA ASP A 442 6.38 43.90 -6.32
C ASP A 442 7.86 44.15 -6.65
N GLN A 443 8.21 45.37 -7.05
CA GLN A 443 9.59 45.75 -7.34
C GLN A 443 10.41 45.71 -6.05
N GLN A 444 11.55 45.02 -6.07
CA GLN A 444 12.48 45.00 -4.95
C GLN A 444 13.12 46.38 -4.76
N ILE A 445 12.90 46.98 -3.59
CA ILE A 445 13.40 48.30 -3.20
C ILE A 445 14.71 48.18 -2.42
N ALA A 446 14.84 47.16 -1.57
CA ALA A 446 16.03 46.96 -0.77
C ALA A 446 16.25 45.48 -0.43
N ARG A 447 17.48 45.16 -0.01
CA ARG A 447 17.84 43.88 0.60
C ARG A 447 18.36 44.16 2.01
N ALA A 448 17.78 43.52 3.01
CA ALA A 448 18.16 43.72 4.40
C ALA A 448 19.40 42.87 4.74
N GLY A 449 20.43 43.50 5.30
CA GLY A 449 21.65 42.85 5.76
C GLY A 449 21.44 42.17 7.11
N LEU A 450 20.99 40.92 7.08
CA LEU A 450 20.69 40.15 8.29
C LEU A 450 21.96 39.82 9.09
N HIS A 451 21.92 40.09 10.40
CA HIS A 451 22.95 39.78 11.38
C HIS A 451 22.31 39.39 12.72
N TRP A 452 23.08 38.79 13.61
CA TRP A 452 22.58 38.40 14.93
C TRP A 452 22.49 39.61 15.86
N ILE A 453 21.32 39.83 16.45
CA ILE A 453 21.00 40.90 17.41
C ILE A 453 20.26 40.23 18.57
N ASP A 454 20.81 40.30 19.79
CA ASP A 454 20.22 39.73 21.01
C ASP A 454 19.79 38.25 20.91
N GLY A 455 20.52 37.45 20.12
CA GLY A 455 20.25 36.02 19.95
C GLY A 455 19.22 35.68 18.86
N GLU A 456 18.67 36.68 18.16
CA GLU A 456 17.80 36.52 17.00
C GLU A 456 18.46 37.08 15.73
N LEU A 457 17.99 36.65 14.56
CA LEU A 457 18.46 37.20 13.28
C LEU A 457 17.65 38.44 12.94
N GLY A 458 18.29 39.58 12.67
CA GLY A 458 17.60 40.82 12.37
C GLY A 458 18.39 41.76 11.48
N ALA A 459 17.76 42.86 11.08
CA ALA A 459 18.40 43.92 10.30
C ALA A 459 17.77 45.27 10.63
N GLN A 460 18.58 46.34 10.58
CA GLN A 460 18.03 47.68 10.48
C GLN A 460 17.58 47.95 9.04
N VAL A 461 16.34 48.39 8.91
CA VAL A 461 15.70 48.68 7.62
C VAL A 461 15.09 50.08 7.70
N SER A 462 15.20 50.85 6.62
CA SER A 462 14.51 52.13 6.46
C SER A 462 13.73 52.11 5.15
N LEU A 463 12.48 52.57 5.17
CA LEU A 463 11.65 52.65 3.96
C LEU A 463 11.78 54.05 3.33
N PRO A 464 11.99 54.18 2.01
CA PRO A 464 12.44 55.44 1.42
C PRO A 464 11.38 56.55 1.37
N ALA A 465 10.09 56.19 1.38
CA ALA A 465 8.96 57.11 1.29
C ALA A 465 7.71 56.52 1.98
N PRO A 466 6.68 57.32 2.26
CA PRO A 466 5.39 56.82 2.68
C PRO A 466 4.75 55.88 1.64
N GLY A 467 4.04 54.86 2.10
CA GLY A 467 3.40 53.88 1.24
C GLY A 467 3.36 52.47 1.82
N LEU A 468 2.76 51.54 1.08
CA LEU A 468 2.65 50.14 1.49
C LEU A 468 3.81 49.32 0.91
N TYR A 469 4.52 48.62 1.79
CA TYR A 469 5.67 47.79 1.44
C TYR A 469 5.42 46.34 1.86
N ARG A 470 6.07 45.40 1.17
CA ARG A 470 6.06 43.98 1.50
C ARG A 470 7.44 43.52 1.87
N ILE A 471 7.58 43.05 3.10
CA ILE A 471 8.78 42.35 3.57
C ILE A 471 8.67 40.89 3.14
N LYS A 472 9.72 40.34 2.54
CA LYS A 472 9.81 38.92 2.18
C LYS A 472 11.06 38.33 2.84
N ALA A 473 10.89 37.28 3.64
CA ALA A 473 12.00 36.51 4.18
C ALA A 473 11.95 35.08 3.61
N LYS A 474 13.11 34.59 3.15
CA LYS A 474 13.25 33.24 2.59
C LYS A 474 14.48 32.56 3.17
N SER A 475 14.27 31.39 3.77
CA SER A 475 15.33 30.45 4.16
C SER A 475 15.15 29.15 3.37
N GLY A 476 16.24 28.59 2.84
CA GLY A 476 16.21 27.34 2.08
C GLY A 476 15.28 27.32 0.86
N GLY A 477 14.63 26.17 0.64
CA GLY A 477 13.72 25.88 -0.47
C GLY A 477 12.27 26.26 -0.26
N ASN A 478 11.92 26.77 0.93
CA ASN A 478 10.55 27.07 1.32
C ASN A 478 9.98 28.30 0.60
N SER A 479 8.64 28.38 0.54
CA SER A 479 7.93 29.59 0.14
C SER A 479 8.31 30.76 1.05
N PRO A 480 8.51 31.98 0.52
CA PRO A 480 8.90 33.12 1.35
C PRO A 480 7.77 33.47 2.33
N VAL A 481 8.12 33.74 3.58
CA VAL A 481 7.22 34.37 4.53
C VAL A 481 7.13 35.84 4.17
N THR A 482 5.92 36.38 4.08
CA THR A 482 5.71 37.79 3.71
C THR A 482 4.81 38.51 4.69
N GLN A 483 5.12 39.76 4.97
CA GLN A 483 4.29 40.65 5.78
C GLN A 483 4.22 42.03 5.13
N LEU A 484 3.03 42.64 5.17
CA LEU A 484 2.83 44.02 4.73
C LEU A 484 3.15 44.98 5.86
N ILE A 485 3.70 46.14 5.51
CA ILE A 485 4.02 47.21 6.45
C ILE A 485 3.68 48.55 5.82
N LEU A 486 3.01 49.41 6.59
CA LEU A 486 2.70 50.78 6.18
C LEU A 486 3.82 51.72 6.62
N ALA A 487 4.42 52.44 5.67
CA ALA A 487 5.27 53.59 5.97
C ALA A 487 4.42 54.86 5.95
N VAL A 488 4.42 55.62 7.02
CA VAL A 488 3.75 56.94 7.13
C VAL A 488 4.78 58.06 7.15
N ASP A 489 4.36 59.29 6.81
CA ASP A 489 5.28 60.43 6.80
C ASP A 489 5.66 60.83 8.25
N PRO A 490 6.93 61.15 8.54
CA PRO A 490 7.32 61.75 9.82
C PRO A 490 6.56 63.02 10.23
N GLU A 491 5.86 63.69 9.31
CA GLU A 491 5.06 64.89 9.57
C GLU A 491 3.56 64.61 9.84
N ASP A 492 3.10 63.36 9.68
CA ASP A 492 1.69 62.94 9.84
C ASP A 492 1.39 62.31 11.22
N ASP A 493 2.30 62.45 12.20
CA ASP A 493 2.21 61.87 13.55
C ASP A 493 2.22 62.94 14.66
#